data_AF-A0A812UNE4-F1
#
_entry.id   AF-A0A812UNE4-F1
#
_cell.length_a   1.000
_cell.length_b   1.000
_cell.length_c   1.000
_cell.angle_alpha   90.00
_cell.angle_beta   90.00
_cell.angle_gamma   90.00
#
_symmetry.space_group_name_H-M   'P 1'
#
loop_
_entity.id
_entity.type
_entity.pdbx_description
1 polymer ?
#
loop_
_entity_poly.entity_id
_entity_poly.type
_entity_poly.pdbx_seq_one_letter_code
_entity_poly.pdbx_strand_id
1 'polypeptide(L)'
;MWGKRALWQLIFVDDLLWLPKQKGDVAKIMMAIFLYVLLGVPVSWKKFIGGLEFSWVGFALNIRIAALGLSASRAAWAINWLESIAAQGHVRVGDMRAALGRMSFALSALGHLRPFLGPIYAWVAVLDNTTRRYQLSKAIILVLLFLAKALKGQGRLAPVGVRATCEKELFRTDARAEGDEVWTGGWAMDHSDTKQCRWFSERLDHKTAPWLYTSGESYRQIASLELLATLAAVVVFDVPDASKCCFRCSAATDNKGNSHVLSRLLTTKFPLNAFLMELAMQLQTRGAELHLFWLPRLQNVEADSLTNNDTARFDPSMRLRFDLSCFTGIVLHDLLETGSQLYQEIRKSKKAKVEKGAAETIAEDSGRKDLIALWGKMKVAVRLLLVCVKIPRGACAACIKVGGLPDVDGAVNVLRVDAKVPLDFKALNKHYERVGKLLQHYDLLSVKACDAKTGACLFTFCLQNGLIHLCFHLMEGKLAWPREGSRKAAPLVIGDEGVTLMLEINLSLLLMGLNLPAVALPKVQVQLDAGA
;
A
#
# COMPACT_ATOMS: atom_id res chain seq x y z
N MET A 1 10.06 -12.44 20.05
CA MET A 1 11.17 -12.25 19.08
C MET A 1 12.12 -11.17 19.56
N TRP A 2 13.41 -11.47 19.77
CA TRP A 2 14.47 -10.46 19.95
C TRP A 2 15.41 -10.61 18.75
N GLY A 3 15.67 -9.53 18.00
CA GLY A 3 16.44 -9.61 16.74
C GLY A 3 17.92 -9.96 16.92
N LYS A 4 18.61 -10.27 15.81
CA LYS A 4 20.04 -10.65 15.81
C LYS A 4 20.99 -9.55 16.31
N ARG A 5 20.56 -8.28 16.32
CA ARG A 5 21.35 -7.10 16.72
C ARG A 5 21.15 -6.73 18.21
N ALA A 6 22.19 -6.16 18.82
CA ALA A 6 22.23 -5.83 20.26
C ALA A 6 21.22 -4.74 20.69
N LEU A 7 20.86 -3.83 19.78
CA LEU A 7 19.89 -2.76 19.98
C LEU A 7 19.17 -2.49 18.65
N TRP A 8 17.85 -2.37 18.70
CA TRP A 8 17.03 -1.87 17.60
C TRP A 8 16.66 -0.42 17.88
N GLN A 9 16.83 0.42 16.87
CA GLN A 9 16.38 1.81 16.87
C GLN A 9 15.43 1.96 15.69
N LEU A 10 14.16 2.20 15.99
CA LEU A 10 13.11 2.40 15.00
C LEU A 10 12.73 3.87 15.04
N ILE A 11 12.69 4.50 13.87
CA ILE A 11 12.38 5.92 13.71
C ILE A 11 11.17 6.01 12.79
N PHE A 12 10.13 6.71 13.24
CA PHE A 12 8.96 6.98 12.43
C PHE A 12 8.55 8.44 12.60
N VAL A 13 8.80 9.26 11.57
CA VAL A 13 8.59 10.71 11.61
C VAL A 13 9.34 11.30 12.82
N ASP A 14 8.61 11.76 13.85
CA ASP A 14 9.17 12.40 15.03
C ASP A 14 9.33 11.44 16.23
N ASP A 15 8.89 10.18 16.10
CA ASP A 15 8.90 9.19 17.19
C ASP A 15 10.09 8.22 17.05
N LEU A 16 10.84 8.03 18.15
CA LEU A 16 11.90 7.04 18.28
C LEU A 16 11.49 5.91 19.22
N LEU A 17 11.86 4.68 18.85
CA LEU A 17 11.69 3.48 19.67
C LEU A 17 13.00 2.71 19.76
N TRP A 18 13.47 2.52 21.00
CA TRP A 18 14.61 1.68 21.32
C TRP A 18 14.17 0.35 21.90
N LEU A 19 14.61 -0.75 21.30
CA LEU A 19 14.36 -2.11 21.79
C LEU A 19 15.71 -2.84 21.96
N PRO A 20 16.13 -3.12 23.22
CA PRO A 20 17.35 -3.90 23.46
C PRO A 20 17.13 -5.38 23.08
N LYS A 21 18.18 -6.21 23.01
CA LYS A 21 18.07 -7.66 22.73
C LYS A 21 17.79 -8.52 23.96
N GLN A 22 18.21 -8.10 25.14
CA GLN A 22 18.06 -8.87 26.37
C GLN A 22 17.61 -8.00 27.54
N LYS A 23 16.98 -8.64 28.53
CA LYS A 23 16.66 -8.01 29.82
C LYS A 23 17.97 -7.64 30.51
N GLY A 24 18.25 -6.34 30.67
CA GLY A 24 19.51 -5.83 31.24
C GLY A 24 20.34 -4.98 30.29
N ASP A 25 20.04 -5.00 28.99
CA ASP A 25 20.72 -4.19 27.97
C ASP A 25 20.27 -2.70 27.95
N VAL A 26 19.67 -2.22 29.05
CA VAL A 26 19.24 -0.82 29.21
C VAL A 26 20.42 0.13 29.05
N ALA A 27 21.62 -0.28 29.48
CA ALA A 27 22.86 0.49 29.27
C ALA A 27 23.10 0.83 27.78
N LYS A 28 22.71 -0.05 26.84
CA LYS A 28 22.85 0.20 25.40
C LYS A 28 21.88 1.29 24.92
N ILE A 29 20.67 1.31 25.47
CA ILE A 29 19.70 2.39 25.21
C ILE A 29 20.23 3.71 25.77
N MET A 30 20.73 3.70 27.01
CA MET A 30 21.31 4.88 27.64
C MET A 30 22.51 5.42 26.86
N MET A 31 23.38 4.54 26.35
CA MET A 31 24.49 4.92 25.48
C MET A 31 24.00 5.57 24.17
N ALA A 32 22.98 4.99 23.53
CA ALA A 32 22.41 5.59 22.32
C ALA A 32 21.84 6.99 22.60
N ILE A 33 21.05 7.14 23.67
CA ILE A 33 20.51 8.44 24.09
C ILE A 33 21.63 9.43 24.39
N PHE A 34 22.68 9.01 25.10
CA PHE A 34 23.84 9.83 25.40
C PHE A 34 24.52 10.36 24.12
N LEU A 35 24.70 9.50 23.11
CA LEU A 35 25.23 9.90 21.81
C LEU A 35 24.32 10.92 21.11
N TYR A 36 22.99 10.74 21.14
CA TYR A 36 22.06 11.72 20.59
C TYR A 36 22.16 13.09 21.28
N VAL A 37 22.29 13.10 22.61
CA VAL A 37 22.48 14.33 23.39
C VAL A 37 23.81 15.00 23.06
N LEU A 38 24.90 14.24 22.96
CA LEU A 38 26.22 14.75 22.56
C LEU A 38 26.20 15.38 21.16
N LEU A 39 25.44 14.79 20.23
CA LEU A 39 25.25 15.31 18.88
C LEU A 39 24.28 16.50 18.82
N GLY A 40 23.79 16.98 19.96
CA GLY A 40 22.89 18.14 20.05
C GLY A 40 21.46 17.86 19.56
N VAL A 41 21.03 16.60 19.49
CA VAL A 41 19.67 16.26 19.07
C VAL A 41 18.67 16.71 20.15
N PRO A 42 17.69 17.56 19.82
CA PRO A 42 16.75 18.08 20.82
C PRO A 42 15.78 17.00 21.26
N VAL A 43 15.91 16.57 22.53
CA VAL A 43 15.06 15.53 23.12
C VAL A 43 14.01 16.15 24.04
N SER A 44 12.74 15.80 23.84
CA SER A 44 11.66 16.15 24.76
C SER A 44 11.56 15.15 25.91
N TRP A 45 12.36 15.34 26.97
CA TRP A 45 12.45 14.41 28.12
C TRP A 45 11.11 14.08 28.78
N LYS A 46 10.18 15.04 28.83
CA LYS A 46 8.82 14.82 29.38
C LYS A 46 7.95 13.84 28.55
N LYS A 47 8.33 13.59 27.29
CA LYS A 47 7.66 12.63 26.39
C LYS A 47 8.36 11.27 26.37
N PHE A 48 9.50 11.13 27.06
CA PHE A 48 10.18 9.84 27.14
C PHE A 48 9.35 8.87 27.97
N ILE A 49 9.01 7.74 27.36
CA ILE A 49 8.26 6.66 28.00
C ILE A 49 9.13 5.41 27.90
N GLY A 50 9.29 4.73 29.03
CA GLY A 50 9.99 3.46 29.11
C GLY A 50 9.17 2.43 29.86
N GLY A 51 9.62 1.18 29.84
CA GLY A 51 8.97 0.07 30.53
C GLY A 51 8.78 -1.15 29.65
N LEU A 52 8.08 -2.15 30.19
CA LEU A 52 7.76 -3.38 29.47
C LEU A 52 6.44 -3.28 28.69
N GLU A 53 5.67 -2.22 28.94
CA GLU A 53 4.40 -1.93 28.29
C GLU A 53 4.35 -0.46 27.94
N PHE A 54 4.24 -0.15 26.65
CA PHE A 54 4.21 1.22 26.18
C PHE A 54 3.51 1.30 24.81
N SER A 55 3.25 2.52 24.36
CA SER A 55 2.68 2.77 23.03
C SER A 55 3.68 3.46 22.11
N TRP A 56 3.69 3.10 20.84
CA TRP A 56 4.50 3.74 19.80
C TRP A 56 3.72 3.82 18.50
N VAL A 57 3.59 5.03 17.93
CA VAL A 57 2.82 5.31 16.70
C VAL A 57 1.39 4.72 16.73
N GLY A 58 0.75 4.78 17.91
CA GLY A 58 -0.61 4.27 18.12
C GLY A 58 -0.73 2.77 18.40
N PHE A 59 0.35 2.00 18.27
CA PHE A 59 0.40 0.59 18.64
C PHE A 59 0.72 0.41 20.12
N ALA A 60 0.12 -0.59 20.75
CA ALA A 60 0.53 -1.09 22.06
C ALA A 60 1.58 -2.19 21.88
N LEU A 61 2.72 -2.00 22.53
CA LEU A 61 3.76 -3.02 22.67
C LEU A 61 3.71 -3.53 24.11
N ASN A 62 3.47 -4.83 24.27
CA ASN A 62 3.59 -5.50 25.56
C ASN A 62 4.69 -6.55 25.49
N ILE A 63 5.86 -6.20 26.00
CA ILE A 63 7.04 -7.06 26.02
C ILE A 63 6.86 -8.19 27.03
N ARG A 64 6.12 -7.96 28.13
CA ARG A 64 5.91 -8.95 29.20
C ARG A 64 5.21 -10.21 28.70
N ILE A 65 4.16 -10.05 27.89
CA ILE A 65 3.41 -11.16 27.30
C ILE A 65 3.75 -11.39 25.82
N ALA A 66 4.78 -10.72 25.31
CA ALA A 66 5.18 -10.74 23.90
C ALA A 66 3.98 -10.52 22.96
N ALA A 67 3.28 -9.39 23.10
CA ALA A 67 2.12 -9.05 22.29
C ALA A 67 2.24 -7.65 21.67
N LEU A 68 1.63 -7.47 20.50
CA LEU A 68 1.57 -6.22 19.74
C LEU A 68 0.13 -6.01 19.28
N GLY A 69 -0.33 -4.77 19.28
CA GLY A 69 -1.64 -4.46 18.72
C GLY A 69 -2.00 -3.00 18.89
N LEU A 70 -3.25 -2.72 19.21
CA LEU A 70 -3.74 -1.37 19.41
C LEU A 70 -3.58 -0.90 20.85
N SER A 71 -3.15 0.35 21.00
CA SER A 71 -3.26 1.08 22.28
C SER A 71 -4.71 1.13 22.74
N ALA A 72 -4.91 1.14 24.06
CA ALA A 72 -6.25 1.08 24.65
C ALA A 72 -7.16 2.23 24.16
N SER A 73 -6.60 3.44 24.02
CA SER A 73 -7.32 4.60 23.49
C SER A 73 -7.73 4.43 22.03
N ARG A 74 -6.85 3.87 21.18
CA ARG A 74 -7.14 3.60 19.76
C ARG A 74 -8.16 2.48 19.58
N ALA A 75 -8.06 1.42 20.37
CA ALA A 75 -9.04 0.34 20.40
C ALA A 75 -10.42 0.87 20.82
N ALA A 76 -10.49 1.65 21.91
CA ALA A 76 -11.74 2.26 22.37
C ALA A 76 -12.37 3.17 21.31
N TRP A 77 -11.56 4.02 20.65
CA TRP A 77 -12.04 4.84 19.54
C TRP A 77 -12.62 3.98 18.40
N ALA A 78 -11.90 2.93 17.99
CA ALA A 78 -12.32 2.06 16.90
C ALA A 78 -13.63 1.33 17.24
N ILE A 79 -13.72 0.72 18.43
CA ILE A 79 -14.90 0.01 18.91
C ILE A 79 -16.11 0.96 18.94
N ASN A 80 -15.97 2.11 19.61
CA ASN A 80 -17.07 3.07 19.73
C ASN A 80 -17.54 3.58 18.37
N TRP A 81 -16.62 3.83 17.44
CA TRP A 81 -16.98 4.25 16.08
C TRP A 81 -17.71 3.14 15.32
N LEU A 82 -17.20 1.90 15.36
CA LEU A 82 -17.80 0.75 14.69
C LEU A 82 -19.22 0.48 15.20
N GLU A 83 -19.41 0.45 16.52
CA GLU A 83 -20.71 0.19 17.15
C GLU A 83 -21.70 1.33 16.88
N SER A 84 -21.25 2.58 16.96
CA SER A 84 -22.10 3.75 16.69
C SER A 84 -22.60 3.78 15.25
N ILE A 85 -21.72 3.52 14.27
CA ILE A 85 -22.11 3.50 12.86
C ILE A 85 -23.02 2.30 12.56
N ALA A 86 -22.73 1.13 13.12
CA ALA A 86 -23.59 -0.04 12.99
C ALA A 86 -24.99 0.21 13.58
N ALA A 87 -25.09 0.85 14.74
CA ALA A 87 -26.36 1.19 15.39
C ALA A 87 -27.15 2.26 14.62
N GLN A 88 -26.47 3.26 14.06
CA GLN A 88 -27.11 4.30 13.24
C GLN A 88 -27.65 3.74 11.92
N GLY A 89 -27.04 2.68 11.37
CA GLY A 89 -27.46 2.07 10.12
C GLY A 89 -27.15 2.89 8.86
N HIS A 90 -26.54 4.08 8.99
CA HIS A 90 -26.19 4.94 7.87
C HIS A 90 -24.89 5.70 8.13
N VAL A 91 -24.18 6.11 7.06
CA VAL A 91 -22.90 6.82 7.17
C VAL A 91 -22.69 7.77 5.99
N ARG A 92 -21.98 8.88 6.25
CA ARG A 92 -21.49 9.77 5.18
C ARG A 92 -20.24 9.16 4.54
N VAL A 93 -20.15 9.17 3.20
CA VAL A 93 -19.04 8.53 2.46
C VAL A 93 -17.67 9.05 2.91
N GLY A 94 -17.54 10.36 3.11
CA GLY A 94 -16.30 10.98 3.59
C GLY A 94 -15.86 10.47 4.97
N ASP A 95 -16.81 10.28 5.89
CA ASP A 95 -16.52 9.75 7.22
C ASP A 95 -16.13 8.27 7.16
N MET A 96 -16.82 7.49 6.33
CA MET A 96 -16.48 6.09 6.09
C MET A 96 -15.07 5.96 5.52
N ARG A 97 -14.69 6.78 4.52
CA ARG A 97 -13.34 6.78 3.93
C ARG A 97 -12.28 7.16 4.96
N ALA A 98 -12.52 8.20 5.75
CA ALA A 98 -11.59 8.64 6.79
C ALA A 98 -11.40 7.57 7.87
N ALA A 99 -12.48 6.93 8.31
CA ALA A 99 -12.42 5.84 9.27
C ALA A 99 -11.73 4.60 8.70
N LEU A 100 -12.03 4.22 7.45
CA LEU A 100 -11.42 3.09 6.77
C LEU A 100 -9.90 3.26 6.63
N GLY A 101 -9.42 4.46 6.32
CA GLY A 101 -7.99 4.77 6.33
C GLY A 101 -7.35 4.58 7.72
N ARG A 102 -8.00 5.07 8.77
CA ARG A 102 -7.55 4.87 10.17
C ARG A 102 -7.57 3.40 10.58
N MET A 103 -8.58 2.63 10.16
CA MET A 103 -8.70 1.20 10.44
C MET A 103 -7.65 0.40 9.70
N SER A 104 -7.37 0.71 8.43
CA SER A 104 -6.30 0.04 7.69
C SER A 104 -4.94 0.21 8.36
N PHE A 105 -4.67 1.39 8.90
CA PHE A 105 -3.47 1.63 9.70
C PHE A 105 -3.49 0.84 11.01
N ALA A 106 -4.61 0.92 11.75
CA ALA A 106 -4.79 0.23 13.02
C ALA A 106 -4.62 -1.31 12.90
N LEU A 107 -5.27 -1.91 11.90
CA LEU A 107 -5.25 -3.36 11.69
C LEU A 107 -3.95 -3.87 11.03
N SER A 108 -2.96 -3.01 10.78
CA SER A 108 -1.64 -3.47 10.33
C SER A 108 -0.94 -4.36 11.37
N ALA A 109 -1.16 -4.12 12.66
CA ALA A 109 -0.69 -4.97 13.75
C ALA A 109 -1.59 -6.18 14.03
N LEU A 110 -2.84 -6.16 13.54
CA LEU A 110 -3.84 -7.22 13.71
C LEU A 110 -4.21 -7.77 12.33
N GLY A 111 -3.21 -8.34 11.64
CA GLY A 111 -3.30 -8.74 10.24
C GLY A 111 -4.50 -9.63 9.91
N HIS A 112 -4.86 -10.53 10.83
CA HIS A 112 -6.01 -11.45 10.71
C HIS A 112 -7.37 -10.73 10.58
N LEU A 113 -7.50 -9.47 11.02
CA LEU A 113 -8.72 -8.68 10.86
C LEU A 113 -8.75 -7.86 9.57
N ARG A 114 -7.64 -7.76 8.83
CA ARG A 114 -7.60 -6.99 7.56
C ARG A 114 -8.59 -7.47 6.49
N PRO A 115 -8.88 -8.78 6.33
CA PRO A 115 -9.84 -9.26 5.34
C PRO A 115 -11.23 -8.61 5.44
N PHE A 116 -11.64 -8.26 6.66
CA PHE A 116 -12.92 -7.61 6.96
C PHE A 116 -13.04 -6.19 6.38
N LEU A 117 -11.93 -5.54 6.03
CA LEU A 117 -11.97 -4.25 5.34
C LEU A 117 -12.33 -4.39 3.85
N GLY A 118 -12.16 -5.58 3.27
CA GLY A 118 -12.39 -5.87 1.85
C GLY A 118 -13.81 -5.53 1.35
N PRO A 119 -14.87 -6.06 1.97
CA PRO A 119 -16.26 -5.70 1.64
C PRO A 119 -16.52 -4.19 1.74
N ILE A 120 -15.94 -3.53 2.76
CA ILE A 120 -16.11 -2.09 2.98
C ILE A 120 -15.45 -1.29 1.84
N TYR A 121 -14.22 -1.65 1.45
CA TYR A 121 -13.55 -1.04 0.30
C TYR A 121 -14.37 -1.23 -0.99
N ALA A 122 -14.89 -2.44 -1.23
CA ALA A 122 -15.69 -2.74 -2.40
C ALA A 122 -16.97 -1.88 -2.47
N TRP A 123 -17.63 -1.71 -1.31
CA TRP A 123 -18.82 -0.89 -1.18
C TRP A 123 -18.51 0.60 -1.38
N VAL A 124 -17.54 1.16 -0.65
CA VAL A 124 -17.18 2.59 -0.73
C VAL A 124 -16.67 3.00 -2.12
N ALA A 125 -16.07 2.08 -2.87
CA ALA A 125 -15.57 2.35 -4.23
C ALA A 125 -16.69 2.65 -5.25
N VAL A 126 -17.91 2.17 -5.02
CA VAL A 126 -19.05 2.40 -5.91
C VAL A 126 -19.93 3.58 -5.49
N LEU A 127 -19.76 4.07 -4.26
CA LEU A 127 -20.51 5.22 -3.76
C LEU A 127 -20.03 6.52 -4.41
N ASP A 128 -20.96 7.48 -4.52
CA ASP A 128 -20.73 8.78 -5.14
C ASP A 128 -20.06 9.78 -4.15
N ASN A 129 -20.43 11.05 -4.26
CA ASN A 129 -19.92 12.22 -3.55
C ASN A 129 -19.61 11.95 -2.06
N THR A 130 -18.49 12.49 -1.58
CA THR A 130 -18.02 12.37 -0.20
C THR A 130 -18.99 12.95 0.83
N THR A 131 -19.91 13.83 0.42
CA THR A 131 -20.87 14.49 1.32
C THR A 131 -22.18 13.72 1.53
N ARG A 132 -22.51 12.76 0.65
CA ARG A 132 -23.79 12.03 0.71
C ARG A 132 -23.80 10.98 1.82
N ARG A 133 -24.99 10.76 2.41
CA ARG A 133 -25.25 9.68 3.38
C ARG A 133 -25.85 8.47 2.68
N TYR A 134 -25.39 7.29 3.07
CA TYR A 134 -25.86 6.01 2.55
C TYR A 134 -26.28 5.09 3.68
N GLN A 135 -27.35 4.34 3.46
CA GLN A 135 -27.75 3.23 4.32
C GLN A 135 -26.71 2.10 4.21
N LEU A 136 -26.32 1.54 5.35
CA LEU A 136 -25.43 0.40 5.43
C LEU A 136 -26.22 -0.86 5.05
N SER A 137 -25.63 -1.72 4.21
CA SER A 137 -26.19 -3.05 3.97
C SER A 137 -25.98 -3.94 5.19
N LYS A 138 -26.78 -5.01 5.32
CA LYS A 138 -26.68 -5.98 6.42
C LYS A 138 -25.27 -6.56 6.53
N ALA A 139 -24.62 -6.88 5.40
CA ALA A 139 -23.27 -7.40 5.37
C ALA A 139 -22.25 -6.42 5.96
N ILE A 140 -22.35 -5.12 5.64
CA ILE A 140 -21.46 -4.12 6.21
C ILE A 140 -21.69 -4.00 7.72
N ILE A 141 -22.95 -3.97 8.17
CA ILE A 141 -23.28 -3.93 9.61
C ILE A 141 -22.67 -5.13 10.35
N LEU A 142 -22.84 -6.34 9.81
CA LEU A 142 -22.25 -7.56 10.39
C LEU A 142 -20.73 -7.46 10.50
N VAL A 143 -20.05 -7.01 9.44
CA VAL A 143 -18.61 -6.80 9.44
C VAL A 143 -18.18 -5.77 10.50
N LEU A 144 -18.90 -4.65 10.64
CA LEU A 144 -18.58 -3.63 11.63
C LEU A 144 -18.75 -4.15 13.07
N LEU A 145 -19.85 -4.85 13.34
CA LEU A 145 -20.12 -5.46 14.65
C LEU A 145 -19.11 -6.55 14.98
N PHE A 146 -18.73 -7.37 14.01
CA PHE A 146 -17.69 -8.38 14.19
C PHE A 146 -16.35 -7.75 14.56
N LEU A 147 -15.91 -6.72 13.81
CA LEU A 147 -14.67 -5.99 14.11
C LEU A 147 -14.71 -5.36 15.50
N ALA A 148 -15.84 -4.77 15.89
CA ALA A 148 -16.00 -4.18 17.22
C ALA A 148 -15.84 -5.25 18.31
N LYS A 149 -16.51 -6.40 18.14
CA LYS A 149 -16.41 -7.54 19.06
C LYS A 149 -14.98 -8.09 19.13
N ALA A 150 -14.31 -8.25 18.00
CA ALA A 150 -12.96 -8.78 17.91
C ALA A 150 -11.91 -7.87 18.58
N LEU A 151 -12.13 -6.56 18.60
CA LEU A 151 -11.20 -5.61 19.22
C LEU A 151 -11.39 -5.45 20.74
N LYS A 152 -12.47 -5.99 21.33
CA LYS A 152 -12.73 -5.86 22.77
C LYS A 152 -11.72 -6.66 23.60
N GLY A 153 -11.46 -6.17 24.82
CA GLY A 153 -10.62 -6.85 25.80
C GLY A 153 -9.20 -7.12 25.28
N GLN A 154 -8.81 -8.39 25.28
CA GLN A 154 -7.49 -8.84 24.80
C GLN A 154 -7.39 -8.93 23.28
N GLY A 155 -8.49 -8.95 22.54
CA GLY A 155 -8.49 -9.07 21.08
C GLY A 155 -7.87 -7.87 20.34
N ARG A 156 -7.69 -6.73 21.03
CA ARG A 156 -6.88 -5.60 20.54
C ARG A 156 -5.38 -5.91 20.43
N LEU A 157 -4.91 -7.01 21.00
CA LEU A 157 -3.52 -7.45 20.98
C LEU A 157 -3.41 -8.80 20.27
N ALA A 158 -2.36 -8.96 19.47
CA ALA A 158 -1.96 -10.23 18.89
C ALA A 158 -0.66 -10.71 19.54
N PRO A 159 -0.52 -12.00 19.86
CA PRO A 159 0.74 -12.55 20.32
C PRO A 159 1.79 -12.44 19.21
N VAL A 160 3.02 -12.08 19.59
CA VAL A 160 4.19 -11.98 18.72
C VAL A 160 5.10 -13.17 19.04
N GLY A 161 4.94 -14.23 18.24
CA GLY A 161 5.68 -15.47 18.43
C GLY A 161 7.19 -15.38 18.12
N VAL A 162 7.91 -16.43 18.46
CA VAL A 162 9.23 -16.74 17.86
C VAL A 162 8.96 -17.22 16.43
N ARG A 163 9.75 -16.75 15.45
CA ARG A 163 9.66 -17.27 14.07
C ARG A 163 9.79 -18.79 14.12
N ALA A 164 8.84 -19.52 13.52
CA ALA A 164 9.04 -20.94 13.25
C ALA A 164 10.40 -21.11 12.57
N THR A 165 11.24 -21.95 13.17
CA THR A 165 12.53 -22.37 12.62
C THR A 165 12.36 -23.40 11.51
N CYS A 166 11.17 -23.99 11.39
CA CYS A 166 10.82 -25.00 10.40
C CYS A 166 9.51 -24.60 9.72
N GLU A 167 9.57 -24.40 8.41
CA GLU A 167 8.40 -24.28 7.53
C GLU A 167 8.18 -25.67 6.93
N LYS A 168 7.01 -26.27 7.18
CA LYS A 168 6.65 -27.58 6.66
C LYS A 168 5.41 -27.44 5.79
N GLU A 169 5.47 -28.05 4.62
CA GLU A 169 4.31 -28.14 3.74
C GLU A 169 3.36 -29.18 4.33
N LEU A 170 2.15 -28.74 4.68
CA LEU A 170 1.17 -29.54 5.42
C LEU A 170 0.21 -30.26 4.49
N PHE A 171 -0.20 -29.61 3.41
CA PHE A 171 -1.20 -30.14 2.51
C PHE A 171 -1.08 -29.48 1.14
N ARG A 172 -1.66 -30.14 0.14
CA ARG A 172 -1.86 -29.58 -1.20
C ARG A 172 -3.33 -29.62 -1.53
N THR A 173 -3.80 -28.58 -2.19
CA THR A 173 -5.19 -28.44 -2.58
C THR A 173 -5.29 -28.04 -4.03
N ASP A 174 -6.43 -28.36 -4.62
CA ASP A 174 -6.78 -27.95 -5.96
C ASP A 174 -8.30 -27.74 -6.06
N ALA A 175 -8.72 -27.03 -7.10
CA ALA A 175 -10.12 -26.98 -7.48
C ALA A 175 -10.30 -27.02 -9.00
N ARG A 176 -11.37 -27.68 -9.43
CA ARG A 176 -11.78 -27.75 -10.84
C ARG A 176 -13.17 -27.15 -10.99
N ALA A 177 -13.36 -26.39 -12.06
CA ALA A 177 -14.67 -25.90 -12.48
C ALA A 177 -14.77 -25.99 -14.01
N GLU A 178 -15.48 -27.00 -14.50
CA GLU A 178 -15.71 -27.22 -15.92
C GLU A 178 -17.18 -27.55 -16.16
N GLY A 179 -17.90 -26.63 -16.83
CA GLY A 179 -19.35 -26.70 -16.95
C GLY A 179 -20.04 -26.74 -15.58
N ASP A 180 -20.87 -27.77 -15.38
CA ASP A 180 -21.59 -28.04 -14.12
C ASP A 180 -20.81 -28.93 -13.14
N GLU A 181 -19.65 -29.46 -13.54
CA GLU A 181 -18.78 -30.26 -12.68
C GLU A 181 -17.80 -29.35 -11.95
N VAL A 182 -18.11 -29.09 -10.68
CA VAL A 182 -17.29 -28.27 -9.79
C VAL A 182 -16.82 -29.11 -8.61
N TRP A 183 -15.52 -29.20 -8.44
CA TRP A 183 -14.88 -30.05 -7.44
C TRP A 183 -13.80 -29.30 -6.68
N THR A 184 -13.70 -29.59 -5.39
CA THR A 184 -12.57 -29.18 -4.54
C THR A 184 -11.92 -30.41 -3.96
N GLY A 185 -10.60 -30.47 -3.97
CA GLY A 185 -9.84 -31.62 -3.51
C GLY A 185 -8.58 -31.21 -2.78
N GLY A 186 -8.11 -32.09 -1.90
CA GLY A 186 -6.85 -31.88 -1.22
C GLY A 186 -6.42 -33.09 -0.41
N TRP A 187 -5.13 -33.13 -0.09
CA TRP A 187 -4.53 -34.18 0.71
C TRP A 187 -3.47 -33.62 1.64
N ALA A 188 -3.33 -34.25 2.81
CA ALA A 188 -2.35 -33.92 3.82
C ALA A 188 -1.03 -34.63 3.53
N MET A 189 0.09 -33.93 3.66
CA MET A 189 1.43 -34.48 3.50
C MET A 189 1.91 -35.16 4.79
N ASP A 190 1.13 -36.13 5.23
CA ASP A 190 1.39 -36.91 6.44
C ASP A 190 2.50 -37.96 6.19
N HIS A 191 2.56 -38.52 4.99
CA HIS A 191 3.46 -39.61 4.62
C HIS A 191 3.97 -39.50 3.17
N SER A 192 5.02 -40.24 2.80
CA SER A 192 5.55 -40.28 1.42
C SER A 192 4.68 -41.11 0.46
N ASP A 193 3.94 -42.08 1.01
CA ASP A 193 2.95 -42.90 0.32
C ASP A 193 1.55 -42.29 0.48
N THR A 194 0.94 -41.88 -0.64
CA THR A 194 -0.37 -41.22 -0.68
C THR A 194 -1.50 -42.08 -0.14
N LYS A 195 -1.36 -43.41 -0.14
CA LYS A 195 -2.39 -44.30 0.45
C LYS A 195 -2.52 -44.13 1.95
N GLN A 196 -1.48 -43.65 2.62
CA GLN A 196 -1.46 -43.41 4.06
C GLN A 196 -1.73 -41.94 4.42
N CYS A 197 -2.04 -41.10 3.44
CA CYS A 197 -2.32 -39.69 3.65
C CYS A 197 -3.81 -39.44 3.79
N ARG A 198 -4.19 -38.56 4.72
CA ARG A 198 -5.57 -38.05 4.82
C ARG A 198 -5.91 -37.23 3.58
N TRP A 199 -7.13 -37.33 3.08
CA TRP A 199 -7.55 -36.63 1.86
C TRP A 199 -9.04 -36.31 1.87
N PHE A 200 -9.45 -35.34 1.04
CA PHE A 200 -10.86 -35.07 0.75
C PHE A 200 -11.04 -34.78 -0.74
N SER A 201 -12.24 -35.03 -1.23
CA SER A 201 -12.69 -34.65 -2.57
C SER A 201 -14.21 -34.43 -2.48
N GLU A 202 -14.65 -33.22 -2.79
CA GLU A 202 -16.03 -32.79 -2.60
C GLU A 202 -16.55 -32.11 -3.85
N ARG A 203 -17.72 -32.56 -4.29
CA ARG A 203 -18.45 -31.98 -5.41
C ARG A 203 -19.33 -30.86 -4.89
N LEU A 204 -19.26 -29.71 -5.55
CA LEU A 204 -20.12 -28.57 -5.27
C LEU A 204 -21.20 -28.49 -6.34
N ASP A 205 -22.39 -28.06 -5.92
CA ASP A 205 -23.55 -27.90 -6.79
C ASP A 205 -24.31 -26.59 -6.49
N HIS A 206 -25.37 -26.34 -7.24
CA HIS A 206 -26.21 -25.15 -7.09
C HIS A 206 -26.91 -25.04 -5.73
N LYS A 207 -27.06 -26.15 -4.98
CA LYS A 207 -27.70 -26.15 -3.66
C LYS A 207 -26.70 -25.81 -2.57
N THR A 208 -25.53 -26.43 -2.64
CA THR A 208 -24.43 -26.31 -1.66
C THR A 208 -23.63 -25.02 -1.84
N ALA A 209 -23.51 -24.51 -3.07
CA ALA A 209 -22.77 -23.30 -3.38
C ALA A 209 -23.50 -22.38 -4.39
N PRO A 210 -24.65 -21.77 -4.04
CA PRO A 210 -25.42 -20.91 -4.93
C PRO A 210 -24.61 -19.73 -5.51
N TRP A 211 -23.61 -19.25 -4.77
CA TRP A 211 -22.73 -18.15 -5.16
C TRP A 211 -21.88 -18.45 -6.41
N LEU A 212 -21.64 -19.73 -6.74
CA LEU A 212 -20.84 -20.13 -7.92
C LEU A 212 -21.45 -19.57 -9.22
N TYR A 213 -22.77 -19.63 -9.32
CA TYR A 213 -23.51 -19.33 -10.54
C TYR A 213 -23.93 -17.85 -10.63
N THR A 214 -23.64 -17.05 -9.61
CA THR A 214 -24.00 -15.62 -9.60
C THR A 214 -23.17 -14.77 -10.57
N SER A 215 -22.06 -15.29 -11.11
CA SER A 215 -21.16 -14.57 -12.04
C SER A 215 -21.24 -15.09 -13.49
N GLY A 216 -22.25 -15.90 -13.80
CA GLY A 216 -22.32 -16.68 -15.03
C GLY A 216 -21.54 -17.98 -14.86
N GLU A 217 -20.51 -18.16 -15.69
CA GLU A 217 -19.68 -19.38 -15.74
C GLU A 217 -18.93 -19.68 -14.43
N SER A 218 -18.92 -20.95 -14.02
CA SER A 218 -18.31 -21.46 -12.78
C SER A 218 -16.78 -21.23 -12.72
N TYR A 219 -16.08 -21.34 -13.85
CA TYR A 219 -14.62 -21.11 -13.94
C TYR A 219 -14.21 -19.69 -13.52
N ARG A 220 -15.11 -18.69 -13.61
CA ARG A 220 -14.81 -17.31 -13.18
C ARG A 220 -14.60 -17.20 -11.67
N GLN A 221 -14.97 -18.24 -10.92
CA GLN A 221 -14.82 -18.32 -9.47
C GLN A 221 -13.68 -19.25 -9.04
N ILE A 222 -12.80 -19.69 -9.95
CA ILE A 222 -11.72 -20.65 -9.65
C ILE A 222 -10.86 -20.24 -8.45
N ALA A 223 -10.49 -18.96 -8.35
CA ALA A 223 -9.73 -18.47 -7.20
C ALA A 223 -10.49 -18.62 -5.87
N SER A 224 -11.80 -18.41 -5.88
CA SER A 224 -12.66 -18.60 -4.70
C SER A 224 -12.77 -20.08 -4.32
N LEU A 225 -12.87 -20.96 -5.33
CA LEU A 225 -12.93 -22.41 -5.15
C LEU A 225 -11.62 -22.98 -4.59
N GLU A 226 -10.49 -22.54 -5.10
CA GLU A 226 -9.19 -22.95 -4.56
C GLU A 226 -8.96 -22.45 -3.14
N LEU A 227 -9.41 -21.22 -2.83
CA LEU A 227 -9.32 -20.72 -1.46
C LEU A 227 -10.27 -21.47 -0.51
N LEU A 228 -11.43 -21.89 -1.01
CA LEU A 228 -12.34 -22.80 -0.31
C LEU A 228 -11.69 -24.17 -0.07
N ALA A 229 -11.00 -24.75 -1.07
CA ALA A 229 -10.26 -26.00 -0.89
C ALA A 229 -9.17 -25.86 0.18
N THR A 230 -8.45 -24.73 0.19
CA THR A 230 -7.49 -24.40 1.26
C THR A 230 -8.17 -24.30 2.63
N LEU A 231 -9.32 -23.63 2.72
CA LEU A 231 -10.09 -23.54 3.96
C LEU A 231 -10.54 -24.92 4.44
N ALA A 232 -11.07 -25.75 3.54
CA ALA A 232 -11.48 -27.12 3.84
C ALA A 232 -10.30 -27.94 4.37
N ALA A 233 -9.12 -27.84 3.74
CA ALA A 233 -7.91 -28.51 4.21
C ALA A 233 -7.50 -28.08 5.63
N VAL A 234 -7.53 -26.76 5.93
CA VAL A 234 -7.23 -26.25 7.28
C VAL A 234 -8.24 -26.75 8.32
N VAL A 235 -9.51 -26.85 7.94
CA VAL A 235 -10.57 -27.32 8.85
C VAL A 235 -10.47 -28.83 9.10
N VAL A 236 -10.18 -29.61 8.06
CA VAL A 236 -10.34 -31.07 8.07
C VAL A 236 -9.05 -31.82 8.40
N PHE A 237 -7.89 -31.34 7.94
CA PHE A 237 -6.60 -31.92 8.33
C PHE A 237 -6.09 -31.39 9.67
N ASP A 238 -6.73 -30.34 10.17
CA ASP A 238 -6.30 -29.52 11.30
C ASP A 238 -4.89 -28.93 11.10
N VAL A 239 -4.50 -28.01 11.98
CA VAL A 239 -3.14 -27.48 12.01
C VAL A 239 -2.44 -28.09 13.22
N PRO A 240 -1.27 -28.75 13.05
CA PRO A 240 -0.58 -29.40 14.17
C PRO A 240 -0.37 -28.44 15.35
N ASP A 241 -0.65 -28.92 16.57
CA ASP A 241 -0.40 -28.22 17.82
C ASP A 241 1.11 -28.06 18.07
N ALA A 242 1.73 -27.05 17.46
CA ALA A 242 3.10 -26.65 17.79
C ALA A 242 3.05 -25.66 18.96
N SER A 243 2.70 -26.15 20.15
CA SER A 243 2.58 -25.43 21.42
C SER A 243 3.35 -24.09 21.47
N LYS A 244 2.63 -22.98 21.27
CA LYS A 244 3.03 -21.58 21.57
C LYS A 244 4.07 -20.89 20.67
N CYS A 245 4.38 -21.39 19.48
CA CYS A 245 5.16 -20.62 18.49
C CYS A 245 4.44 -20.52 17.16
N CYS A 246 4.59 -19.36 16.52
CA CYS A 246 4.03 -18.97 15.23
C CYS A 246 4.40 -20.01 14.17
N PHE A 247 3.55 -21.03 13.98
CA PHE A 247 3.77 -22.09 13.00
C PHE A 247 3.50 -21.52 11.61
N ARG A 248 4.45 -21.70 10.69
CA ARG A 248 4.28 -21.32 9.29
C ARG A 248 3.92 -22.59 8.51
N CYS A 249 2.63 -22.79 8.29
CA CYS A 249 2.16 -23.82 7.39
C CYS A 249 2.49 -23.38 5.97
N SER A 250 3.12 -24.25 5.20
CA SER A 250 3.11 -24.09 3.76
C SER A 250 2.04 -24.97 3.15
N ALA A 251 1.35 -24.45 2.15
CA ALA A 251 0.47 -25.25 1.31
C ALA A 251 0.64 -24.79 -0.13
N ALA A 252 0.33 -25.67 -1.07
CA ALA A 252 0.48 -25.36 -2.46
C ALA A 252 -0.84 -25.35 -3.20
N THR A 253 -0.93 -24.40 -4.13
CA THR A 253 -2.04 -24.22 -5.07
C THR A 253 -1.43 -23.78 -6.41
N ASP A 254 -2.10 -24.06 -7.51
CA ASP A 254 -1.62 -23.67 -8.84
C ASP A 254 -2.03 -22.24 -9.24
N ASN A 255 -2.77 -21.53 -8.38
CA ASN A 255 -3.18 -20.14 -8.57
C ASN A 255 -2.33 -19.12 -7.80
N LYS A 256 -1.52 -18.40 -8.57
CA LYS A 256 -0.69 -17.29 -8.09
C LYS A 256 -1.51 -16.18 -7.40
N GLY A 257 -2.77 -16.01 -7.77
CA GLY A 257 -3.67 -15.02 -7.17
C GLY A 257 -3.92 -15.26 -5.68
N ASN A 258 -4.12 -16.52 -5.28
CA ASN A 258 -4.40 -16.85 -3.88
C ASN A 258 -3.18 -16.65 -2.97
N SER A 259 -1.97 -16.92 -3.47
CA SER A 259 -0.72 -16.54 -2.78
C SER A 259 -0.63 -15.03 -2.51
N HIS A 260 -1.03 -14.19 -3.47
CA HIS A 260 -1.07 -12.74 -3.28
C HIS A 260 -2.16 -12.28 -2.31
N VAL A 261 -3.32 -12.94 -2.33
CA VAL A 261 -4.45 -12.61 -1.45
C VAL A 261 -4.13 -12.96 0.00
N LEU A 262 -3.52 -14.12 0.27
CA LEU A 262 -3.10 -14.51 1.62
C LEU A 262 -1.94 -13.67 2.14
N SER A 263 -0.91 -13.41 1.33
CA SER A 263 0.21 -12.57 1.77
C SER A 263 -0.22 -11.14 2.12
N ARG A 264 -1.25 -10.61 1.45
CA ARG A 264 -1.82 -9.29 1.77
C ARG A 264 -2.92 -9.32 2.83
N LEU A 265 -3.52 -10.48 3.08
CA LEU A 265 -4.76 -10.67 3.85
C LEU A 265 -5.85 -9.64 3.47
N LEU A 266 -6.03 -9.41 2.17
CA LEU A 266 -7.01 -8.44 1.68
C LEU A 266 -7.46 -8.77 0.25
N THR A 267 -8.77 -8.80 0.04
CA THR A 267 -9.40 -8.84 -1.28
C THR A 267 -10.76 -8.17 -1.24
N THR A 268 -11.15 -7.53 -2.35
CA THR A 268 -12.47 -6.89 -2.51
C THR A 268 -13.42 -7.73 -3.35
N LYS A 269 -12.98 -8.90 -3.86
CA LYS A 269 -13.77 -9.78 -4.71
C LYS A 269 -14.62 -10.73 -3.86
N PHE A 270 -15.90 -10.86 -4.18
CA PHE A 270 -16.81 -11.82 -3.58
C PHE A 270 -16.99 -13.03 -4.51
N PRO A 271 -17.05 -14.27 -3.98
CA PRO A 271 -17.05 -14.65 -2.56
C PRO A 271 -15.67 -14.86 -1.93
N LEU A 272 -14.59 -14.65 -2.69
CA LEU A 272 -13.21 -14.82 -2.23
C LEU A 272 -12.91 -14.14 -0.88
N ASN A 273 -13.45 -12.94 -0.63
CA ASN A 273 -13.28 -12.24 0.64
C ASN A 273 -13.97 -12.93 1.84
N ALA A 274 -15.09 -13.62 1.64
CA ALA A 274 -15.78 -14.39 2.66
C ALA A 274 -14.93 -15.58 3.11
N PHE A 275 -14.40 -16.34 2.15
CA PHE A 275 -13.47 -17.44 2.45
C PHE A 275 -12.18 -16.94 3.10
N LEU A 276 -11.66 -15.79 2.67
CA LEU A 276 -10.47 -15.19 3.30
C LEU A 276 -10.73 -14.75 4.75
N MET A 277 -11.90 -14.15 5.03
CA MET A 277 -12.29 -13.77 6.39
C MET A 277 -12.39 -15.01 7.29
N GLU A 278 -13.06 -16.06 6.84
CA GLU A 278 -13.19 -17.31 7.59
C GLU A 278 -11.82 -17.97 7.83
N LEU A 279 -11.01 -18.11 6.77
CA LEU A 279 -9.69 -18.71 6.86
C LEU A 279 -8.77 -17.95 7.84
N ALA A 280 -8.79 -16.62 7.81
CA ALA A 280 -8.03 -15.81 8.76
C ALA A 280 -8.46 -16.05 10.22
N MET A 281 -9.76 -16.22 10.47
CA MET A 281 -10.28 -16.50 11.81
C MET A 281 -9.97 -17.93 12.28
N GLN A 282 -10.05 -18.92 11.38
CA GLN A 282 -9.71 -20.31 11.67
C GLN A 282 -8.22 -20.46 12.01
N LEU A 283 -7.34 -19.77 11.26
CA LEU A 283 -5.90 -19.72 11.52
C LEU A 283 -5.59 -18.98 12.82
N GLN A 284 -6.24 -17.84 13.07
CA GLN A 284 -6.06 -17.10 14.33
C GLN A 284 -6.42 -17.95 15.55
N THR A 285 -7.57 -18.65 15.50
CA THR A 285 -8.05 -19.49 16.61
C THR A 285 -7.07 -20.63 16.92
N ARG A 286 -6.37 -21.13 15.89
CA ARG A 286 -5.31 -22.14 16.00
C ARG A 286 -3.92 -21.57 16.27
N GLY A 287 -3.76 -20.24 16.33
CA GLY A 287 -2.45 -19.61 16.51
C GLY A 287 -1.46 -19.86 15.36
N ALA A 288 -1.98 -20.09 14.15
CA ALA A 288 -1.20 -20.48 12.98
C ALA A 288 -1.08 -19.36 11.94
N GLU A 289 0.02 -19.36 11.19
CA GLU A 289 0.23 -18.54 10.00
C GLU A 289 0.33 -19.46 8.77
N LEU A 290 -0.46 -19.20 7.74
CA LEU A 290 -0.45 -19.97 6.49
C LEU A 290 0.24 -19.18 5.38
N HIS A 291 1.22 -19.80 4.74
CA HIS A 291 1.87 -19.29 3.54
C HIS A 291 1.54 -20.21 2.36
N LEU A 292 0.73 -19.73 1.42
CA LEU A 292 0.43 -20.46 0.18
C LEU A 292 1.51 -20.24 -0.86
N PHE A 293 2.24 -21.30 -1.20
CA PHE A 293 3.19 -21.33 -2.29
C PHE A 293 2.48 -21.66 -3.60
N TRP A 294 2.99 -21.08 -4.68
CA TRP A 294 2.60 -21.50 -6.01
C TRP A 294 3.39 -22.74 -6.39
N LEU A 295 2.72 -23.81 -6.81
CA LEU A 295 3.34 -24.97 -7.44
C LEU A 295 2.96 -25.04 -8.93
N PRO A 296 3.88 -25.44 -9.81
CA PRO A 296 3.52 -25.82 -11.17
C PRO A 296 2.50 -26.95 -11.17
N ARG A 297 1.53 -26.89 -12.08
CA ARG A 297 0.44 -27.89 -12.18
C ARG A 297 0.94 -29.34 -12.27
N LEU A 298 2.04 -29.57 -13.00
CA LEU A 298 2.69 -30.89 -13.13
C LEU A 298 3.25 -31.43 -11.80
N GLN A 299 3.36 -30.60 -10.77
CA GLN A 299 3.81 -30.99 -9.42
C GLN A 299 2.65 -31.08 -8.41
N ASN A 300 1.40 -30.81 -8.86
CA ASN A 300 0.18 -30.90 -8.05
C ASN A 300 -0.76 -32.01 -8.53
N VAL A 301 -0.19 -33.07 -9.14
CA VAL A 301 -0.94 -34.13 -9.84
C VAL A 301 -1.91 -34.85 -8.92
N GLU A 302 -1.54 -35.10 -7.67
CA GLU A 302 -2.38 -35.78 -6.69
C GLU A 302 -3.63 -34.98 -6.34
N ALA A 303 -3.49 -33.66 -6.15
CA ALA A 303 -4.63 -32.80 -5.86
C ALA A 303 -5.53 -32.61 -7.10
N ASP A 304 -4.93 -32.49 -8.29
CA ASP A 304 -5.66 -32.45 -9.58
C ASP A 304 -6.42 -33.77 -9.84
N SER A 305 -5.83 -34.92 -9.49
CA SER A 305 -6.53 -36.22 -9.57
C SER A 305 -7.78 -36.24 -8.67
N LEU A 306 -7.67 -35.71 -7.44
CA LEU A 306 -8.79 -35.62 -6.50
C LEU A 306 -9.92 -34.72 -7.01
N THR A 307 -9.62 -33.62 -7.71
CA THR A 307 -10.63 -32.74 -8.33
C THR A 307 -11.23 -33.34 -9.60
N ASN A 308 -10.57 -34.32 -10.21
CA ASN A 308 -11.09 -35.14 -11.30
C ASN A 308 -11.86 -36.39 -10.81
N ASN A 309 -12.08 -36.52 -9.50
CA ASN A 309 -12.69 -37.69 -8.86
C ASN A 309 -11.90 -39.01 -9.11
N ASP A 310 -10.61 -38.91 -9.47
CA ASP A 310 -9.69 -40.04 -9.49
C ASP A 310 -9.04 -40.19 -8.11
N THR A 311 -9.50 -41.21 -7.38
CA THR A 311 -9.10 -41.49 -6.00
C THR A 311 -8.24 -42.74 -5.89
N ALA A 312 -7.82 -43.34 -7.01
CA ALA A 312 -7.13 -44.64 -7.03
C ALA A 312 -5.78 -44.63 -6.26
N ARG A 313 -5.16 -43.46 -6.10
CA ARG A 313 -3.89 -43.25 -5.38
C ARG A 313 -4.04 -43.11 -3.87
N PHE A 314 -5.26 -43.06 -3.37
CA PHE A 314 -5.57 -42.82 -1.96
C PHE A 314 -6.40 -43.97 -1.39
N ASP A 315 -6.22 -44.27 -0.11
CA ASP A 315 -7.03 -45.28 0.58
C ASP A 315 -8.39 -44.67 0.97
N PRO A 316 -9.53 -45.27 0.59
CA PRO A 316 -10.86 -44.79 0.98
C PRO A 316 -11.06 -44.63 2.49
N SER A 317 -10.37 -45.42 3.32
CA SER A 317 -10.43 -45.32 4.79
C SER A 317 -9.81 -44.03 5.34
N MET A 318 -8.92 -43.41 4.58
CA MET A 318 -8.26 -42.13 4.94
C MET A 318 -9.05 -40.90 4.47
N ARG A 319 -10.22 -41.10 3.83
CA ARG A 319 -11.04 -40.01 3.31
C ARG A 319 -11.75 -39.28 4.45
N LEU A 320 -11.52 -37.98 4.53
CA LEU A 320 -12.25 -37.06 5.37
C LEU A 320 -13.28 -36.29 4.54
N ARG A 321 -14.35 -35.81 5.18
CA ARG A 321 -15.45 -35.11 4.51
C ARG A 321 -15.52 -33.64 4.89
N PHE A 322 -15.72 -32.79 3.89
CA PHE A 322 -16.00 -31.37 4.08
C PHE A 322 -17.34 -31.02 3.42
N ASP A 323 -18.37 -30.80 4.22
CA ASP A 323 -19.67 -30.36 3.71
C ASP A 323 -19.86 -28.86 3.93
N LEU A 324 -19.78 -28.09 2.84
CA LEU A 324 -19.98 -26.64 2.88
C LEU A 324 -21.40 -26.25 3.34
N SER A 325 -22.41 -27.08 3.10
CA SER A 325 -23.80 -26.76 3.46
C SER A 325 -24.05 -26.81 4.97
N CYS A 326 -23.36 -27.72 5.66
CA CYS A 326 -23.42 -27.86 7.12
C CYS A 326 -22.34 -27.04 7.85
N PHE A 327 -21.33 -26.54 7.13
CA PHE A 327 -20.25 -25.78 7.72
C PHE A 327 -20.69 -24.34 8.04
N THR A 328 -20.99 -24.07 9.31
CA THR A 328 -21.37 -22.72 9.77
C THR A 328 -20.18 -21.75 9.75
N GLY A 329 -18.97 -22.25 10.04
CA GLY A 329 -17.79 -21.43 10.24
C GLY A 329 -17.92 -20.48 11.44
N ILE A 330 -16.96 -19.56 11.56
CA ILE A 330 -16.94 -18.48 12.56
C ILE A 330 -17.73 -17.27 12.05
N VAL A 331 -17.60 -16.98 10.75
CA VAL A 331 -18.25 -15.86 10.07
C VAL A 331 -18.79 -16.22 8.69
N LEU A 332 -18.38 -17.36 8.12
CA LEU A 332 -18.61 -17.68 6.72
C LEU A 332 -20.09 -17.73 6.34
N HIS A 333 -20.92 -18.44 7.11
CA HIS A 333 -22.33 -18.65 6.79
C HIS A 333 -23.08 -17.31 6.65
N ASP A 334 -23.01 -16.47 7.68
CA ASP A 334 -23.65 -15.15 7.71
C ASP A 334 -23.14 -14.22 6.59
N LEU A 335 -21.84 -14.31 6.27
CA LEU A 335 -21.20 -13.46 5.25
C LEU A 335 -21.51 -13.92 3.81
N LEU A 336 -21.66 -15.21 3.55
CA LEU A 336 -22.06 -15.69 2.23
C LEU A 336 -23.50 -15.29 1.92
N GLU A 337 -24.40 -15.41 2.90
CA GLU A 337 -25.81 -15.02 2.75
C GLU A 337 -25.93 -13.51 2.53
N THR A 338 -25.45 -12.70 3.47
CA THR A 338 -25.60 -11.24 3.41
C THR A 338 -24.69 -10.59 2.37
N GLY A 339 -23.51 -11.16 2.13
CA GLY A 339 -22.54 -10.65 1.15
C GLY A 339 -23.05 -10.78 -0.28
N SER A 340 -23.79 -11.83 -0.60
CA SER A 340 -24.40 -12.01 -1.93
C SER A 340 -25.28 -10.81 -2.31
N GLN A 341 -26.10 -10.33 -1.36
CA GLN A 341 -26.97 -9.16 -1.55
C GLN A 341 -26.15 -7.88 -1.78
N LEU A 342 -25.17 -7.61 -0.91
CA LEU A 342 -24.28 -6.44 -1.02
C LEU A 342 -23.57 -6.41 -2.38
N TYR A 343 -23.05 -7.54 -2.85
CA TYR A 343 -22.28 -7.58 -4.09
C TYR A 343 -23.15 -7.49 -5.35
N GLN A 344 -24.43 -7.89 -5.27
CA GLN A 344 -25.40 -7.60 -6.31
C GLN A 344 -25.68 -6.09 -6.40
N GLU A 345 -25.84 -5.40 -5.27
CA GLU A 345 -26.01 -3.94 -5.23
C GLU A 345 -24.79 -3.22 -5.81
N ILE A 346 -23.58 -3.61 -5.39
CA ILE A 346 -22.31 -3.07 -5.92
C ILE A 346 -22.23 -3.22 -7.44
N ARG A 347 -22.62 -4.38 -7.99
CA ARG A 347 -22.63 -4.61 -9.45
C ARG A 347 -23.62 -3.69 -10.16
N LYS A 348 -24.83 -3.51 -9.62
CA LYS A 348 -25.83 -2.58 -10.17
C LYS A 348 -25.30 -1.14 -10.16
N SER A 349 -24.71 -0.69 -9.06
CA SER A 349 -24.12 0.66 -8.97
C SER A 349 -22.95 0.86 -9.92
N LYS A 350 -22.09 -0.15 -10.14
CA LYS A 350 -21.02 -0.08 -11.14
C LYS A 350 -21.56 0.13 -12.55
N LYS A 351 -22.58 -0.63 -12.95
CA LYS A 351 -23.21 -0.50 -14.28
C LYS A 351 -23.76 0.91 -14.48
N ALA A 352 -24.54 1.41 -13.53
CA ALA A 352 -25.09 2.77 -13.59
C ALA A 352 -24.00 3.86 -13.67
N LYS A 353 -22.85 3.68 -12.99
CA LYS A 353 -21.74 4.62 -13.03
C LYS A 353 -21.01 4.61 -14.39
N VAL A 354 -20.86 3.43 -15.01
CA VAL A 354 -20.28 3.30 -16.35
C VAL A 354 -21.19 3.95 -17.39
N GLU A 355 -22.50 3.70 -17.33
CA GLU A 355 -23.49 4.31 -18.22
C GLU A 355 -23.50 5.84 -18.09
N LYS A 356 -23.45 6.37 -16.86
CA LYS A 356 -23.36 7.81 -16.60
C LYS A 356 -22.05 8.41 -17.09
N GLY A 357 -20.92 7.75 -16.84
CA GLY A 357 -19.61 8.20 -17.32
C GLY A 357 -19.49 8.20 -18.84
N ALA A 358 -20.09 7.23 -19.52
CA ALA A 358 -20.17 7.21 -20.99
C ALA A 358 -21.01 8.38 -21.52
N ALA A 359 -22.15 8.69 -20.89
CA ALA A 359 -22.98 9.84 -21.25
C ALA A 359 -22.26 11.20 -21.01
N GLU A 360 -21.53 11.33 -19.90
CA GLU A 360 -20.72 12.52 -19.58
C GLU A 360 -19.53 12.67 -20.53
N THR A 361 -18.88 11.58 -20.94
CA THR A 361 -17.76 11.59 -21.91
C THR A 361 -18.23 12.03 -23.30
N ILE A 362 -19.41 11.59 -23.74
CA ILE A 362 -20.04 12.05 -24.99
C ILE A 362 -20.38 13.55 -24.93
N ALA A 363 -20.78 14.06 -23.75
CA ALA A 363 -21.02 15.49 -23.55
C ALA A 363 -19.72 16.31 -23.48
N GLU A 364 -18.67 15.82 -22.82
CA GLU A 364 -17.35 16.47 -22.73
C GLU A 364 -16.65 16.54 -24.09
N ASP A 365 -16.77 15.54 -24.96
CA ASP A 365 -16.14 15.55 -26.29
C ASP A 365 -16.77 16.64 -27.21
N SER A 366 -18.01 17.06 -26.93
CA SER A 366 -18.61 18.23 -27.58
C SER A 366 -18.05 19.55 -27.02
N GLY A 367 -17.74 19.64 -25.73
CA GLY A 367 -17.14 20.82 -25.09
C GLY A 367 -15.61 20.95 -25.24
N ARG A 368 -14.92 19.85 -25.56
CA ARG A 368 -13.46 19.80 -25.74
C ARG A 368 -12.99 20.57 -26.98
N LYS A 369 -13.84 20.70 -28.01
CA LYS A 369 -13.58 21.53 -29.20
C LYS A 369 -13.47 23.02 -28.86
N ASP A 370 -14.17 23.50 -27.83
CA ASP A 370 -14.13 24.90 -27.39
C ASP A 370 -12.97 25.20 -26.41
N LEU A 371 -12.50 24.18 -25.66
CA LEU A 371 -11.41 24.32 -24.69
C LEU A 371 -10.00 24.31 -25.32
N ILE A 372 -9.81 23.68 -26.48
CA ILE A 372 -8.55 23.72 -27.24
C ILE A 372 -8.26 25.16 -27.73
N ALA A 373 -9.29 25.96 -28.00
CA ALA A 373 -9.14 27.39 -28.32
C ALA A 373 -8.72 28.26 -27.11
N LEU A 374 -8.97 27.79 -25.88
CA LEU A 374 -8.66 28.52 -24.64
C LEU A 374 -7.33 28.09 -23.99
N TRP A 375 -6.88 26.84 -24.19
CA TRP A 375 -5.58 26.33 -23.72
C TRP A 375 -4.38 26.92 -24.46
N GLY A 376 -4.58 27.44 -25.68
CA GLY A 376 -3.57 28.22 -26.43
C GLY A 376 -3.23 29.56 -25.78
N LYS A 377 -3.94 30.00 -24.73
CA LYS A 377 -3.68 31.25 -24.02
C LYS A 377 -3.51 31.01 -22.51
N MET A 378 -2.26 30.75 -22.12
CA MET A 378 -1.64 31.47 -20.98
C MET A 378 -2.16 31.13 -19.57
N LYS A 379 -1.55 30.17 -18.81
CA LYS A 379 -1.78 30.19 -17.34
C LYS A 379 -0.80 29.56 -16.35
N VAL A 380 0.08 28.61 -16.70
CA VAL A 380 0.87 27.93 -15.64
C VAL A 380 2.32 28.41 -15.57
N ALA A 381 3.04 28.52 -16.69
CA ALA A 381 4.44 28.99 -16.68
C ALA A 381 4.59 30.47 -16.27
N VAL A 382 3.64 31.32 -16.67
CA VAL A 382 3.59 32.75 -16.35
C VAL A 382 3.23 32.98 -14.87
N ARG A 383 2.46 32.07 -14.24
CA ARG A 383 2.05 32.21 -12.82
C ARG A 383 3.20 31.95 -11.84
N LEU A 384 4.15 31.07 -12.15
CA LEU A 384 5.32 30.89 -11.29
C LEU A 384 6.32 32.06 -11.41
N LEU A 385 6.48 32.62 -12.61
CA LEU A 385 7.36 33.79 -12.82
C LEU A 385 6.76 35.09 -12.25
N LEU A 386 5.44 35.29 -12.28
CA LEU A 386 4.81 36.51 -11.73
C LEU A 386 4.61 36.50 -10.20
N VAL A 387 4.63 35.34 -9.54
CA VAL A 387 4.45 35.27 -8.08
C VAL A 387 5.77 35.54 -7.32
N CYS A 388 6.93 35.30 -7.93
CA CYS A 388 8.23 35.66 -7.35
C CYS A 388 8.67 37.11 -7.63
N VAL A 389 7.98 37.82 -8.54
CA VAL A 389 8.30 39.21 -8.93
C VAL A 389 7.19 40.16 -8.48
N LYS A 390 6.93 40.22 -7.17
CA LYS A 390 6.40 41.46 -6.57
C LYS A 390 7.60 42.26 -6.09
N ILE A 391 8.25 42.96 -7.03
CA ILE A 391 9.28 43.96 -6.71
C ILE A 391 8.57 45.07 -5.91
N PRO A 392 8.91 45.29 -4.62
CA PRO A 392 8.50 46.50 -3.94
C PRO A 392 9.11 47.68 -4.70
N ARG A 393 8.34 48.74 -4.97
CA ARG A 393 8.88 49.99 -5.51
C ARG A 393 10.03 50.45 -4.60
N GLY A 394 11.27 50.16 -4.99
CA GLY A 394 12.47 50.58 -4.24
C GLY A 394 13.56 49.53 -3.93
N ALA A 395 13.54 48.27 -4.39
CA ALA A 395 14.65 47.34 -4.08
C ALA A 395 15.02 46.32 -5.19
N CYS A 396 16.32 46.33 -5.54
CA CYS A 396 17.18 45.38 -6.28
C CYS A 396 16.70 44.75 -7.61
N ALA A 397 17.43 45.08 -8.68
CA ALA A 397 17.24 44.59 -10.04
C ALA A 397 17.48 43.06 -10.18
N ALA A 398 16.47 42.32 -10.64
CA ALA A 398 16.68 40.97 -11.17
C ALA A 398 17.43 41.08 -12.52
N CYS A 399 18.52 40.34 -12.68
CA CYS A 399 19.28 40.31 -13.92
C CYS A 399 18.91 39.04 -14.69
N ILE A 400 18.19 39.19 -15.80
CA ILE A 400 17.88 38.11 -16.73
C ILE A 400 18.70 38.35 -17.99
N LYS A 401 19.60 37.42 -18.32
CA LYS A 401 20.32 37.42 -19.60
C LYS A 401 19.73 36.32 -20.47
N VAL A 402 19.21 36.72 -21.62
CA VAL A 402 18.77 35.79 -22.67
C VAL A 402 19.78 35.87 -23.80
N GLY A 403 20.49 34.77 -24.05
CA GLY A 403 21.49 34.66 -25.11
C GLY A 403 21.02 33.68 -26.19
N GLY A 404 21.13 34.07 -27.45
CA GLY A 404 20.93 33.16 -28.58
C GLY A 404 22.18 32.31 -28.81
N LEU A 405 21.99 31.00 -28.98
CA LEU A 405 23.04 30.14 -29.53
C LEU A 405 22.85 30.08 -31.06
N PRO A 406 23.83 30.50 -31.87
CA PRO A 406 23.72 30.40 -33.32
C PRO A 406 23.82 28.93 -33.76
N ASP A 407 22.88 28.48 -34.60
CA ASP A 407 23.01 27.24 -35.36
C ASP A 407 23.85 27.47 -36.64
N VAL A 408 24.23 26.39 -37.32
CA VAL A 408 25.15 26.36 -38.48
C VAL A 408 24.73 27.31 -39.62
N ASP A 409 23.45 27.69 -39.68
CA ASP A 409 22.88 28.58 -40.71
C ASP A 409 22.45 29.97 -40.19
N GLY A 410 22.87 30.39 -38.99
CA GLY A 410 22.64 31.75 -38.48
C GLY A 410 21.23 32.04 -37.95
N ALA A 411 20.32 31.05 -37.92
CA ALA A 411 19.04 31.14 -37.23
C ALA A 411 19.20 30.79 -35.73
N VAL A 412 18.73 31.67 -34.84
CA VAL A 412 18.73 31.44 -33.38
C VAL A 412 17.51 30.59 -33.02
N ASN A 413 17.68 29.26 -32.92
CA ASN A 413 16.58 28.35 -32.56
C ASN A 413 16.57 27.95 -31.09
N VAL A 414 17.61 28.28 -30.31
CA VAL A 414 17.70 27.95 -28.88
C VAL A 414 17.99 29.20 -28.06
N LEU A 415 17.10 29.50 -27.11
CA LEU A 415 17.25 30.56 -26.13
C LEU A 415 17.85 29.99 -24.85
N ARG A 416 19.05 30.44 -24.49
CA ARG A 416 19.60 30.20 -23.15
C ARG A 416 19.06 31.27 -22.21
N VAL A 417 18.39 30.84 -21.15
CA VAL A 417 17.91 31.72 -20.08
C VAL A 417 18.84 31.57 -18.88
N ASP A 418 19.47 32.66 -18.48
CA ASP A 418 20.25 32.77 -17.24
C ASP A 418 19.62 33.87 -16.38
N ALA A 419 19.04 33.49 -15.24
CA ALA A 419 18.34 34.39 -14.35
C ALA A 419 18.99 34.39 -12.95
N LYS A 420 19.31 35.58 -12.46
CA LYS A 420 19.76 35.83 -11.08
C LYS A 420 18.74 36.68 -10.34
N VAL A 421 18.13 36.12 -9.30
CA VAL A 421 17.03 36.74 -8.56
C VAL A 421 17.34 36.73 -7.06
N PRO A 422 17.40 37.90 -6.40
CA PRO A 422 17.53 37.96 -4.94
C PRO A 422 16.23 37.49 -4.28
N LEU A 423 16.35 36.69 -3.22
CA LEU A 423 15.22 36.12 -2.49
C LEU A 423 14.80 37.04 -1.35
N ASP A 424 13.59 37.59 -1.42
CA ASP A 424 12.99 38.27 -0.27
C ASP A 424 12.35 37.24 0.67
N PHE A 425 13.12 36.81 1.67
CA PHE A 425 12.63 35.87 2.69
C PHE A 425 11.45 36.42 3.49
N LYS A 426 11.29 37.75 3.62
CA LYS A 426 10.16 38.35 4.34
C LYS A 426 8.88 38.19 3.54
N ALA A 427 8.92 38.46 2.23
CA ALA A 427 7.80 38.20 1.34
C ALA A 427 7.50 36.70 1.19
N LEU A 428 8.54 35.86 1.10
CA LEU A 428 8.40 34.42 0.98
C LEU A 428 7.78 33.80 2.23
N ASN A 429 8.21 34.19 3.43
CA ASN A 429 7.63 33.70 4.68
C ASN A 429 6.17 34.14 4.86
N LYS A 430 5.79 35.32 4.34
CA LYS A 430 4.41 35.83 4.41
C LYS A 430 3.43 34.99 3.59
N HIS A 431 3.85 34.50 2.43
CA HIS A 431 2.98 33.76 1.51
C HIS A 431 3.17 32.24 1.57
N TYR A 432 4.38 31.78 1.93
CA TYR A 432 4.80 30.38 1.95
C TYR A 432 5.72 30.10 3.14
N GLU A 433 5.20 30.31 4.36
CA GLU A 433 5.94 30.24 5.64
C GLU A 433 6.82 28.97 5.77
N ARG A 434 6.29 27.79 5.40
CA ARG A 434 7.05 26.53 5.48
C ARG A 434 8.24 26.49 4.52
N VAL A 435 8.08 27.02 3.31
CA VAL A 435 9.12 27.03 2.28
C VAL A 435 10.19 28.06 2.61
N GLY A 436 9.78 29.26 3.05
CA GLY A 436 10.71 30.29 3.46
C GLY A 436 11.53 29.88 4.69
N LYS A 437 10.90 29.28 5.72
CA LYS A 437 11.63 28.71 6.86
C LYS A 437 12.60 27.61 6.42
N LEU A 438 12.20 26.72 5.50
CA LEU A 438 13.08 25.65 5.03
C LEU A 438 14.31 26.19 4.29
N LEU A 439 14.11 27.11 3.33
CA LEU A 439 15.19 27.66 2.51
C LEU A 439 16.20 28.52 3.29
N GLN A 440 15.80 29.08 4.43
CA GLN A 440 16.71 29.84 5.32
C GLN A 440 17.81 28.99 5.96
N HIS A 441 17.65 27.67 6.02
CA HIS A 441 18.63 26.77 6.64
C HIS A 441 19.75 26.34 5.67
N TYR A 442 19.66 26.71 4.39
CA TYR A 442 20.64 26.33 3.38
C TYR A 442 21.53 27.52 3.03
N ASP A 443 22.85 27.34 3.18
CA ASP A 443 23.85 28.28 2.67
C ASP A 443 24.04 28.11 1.16
N LEU A 444 24.00 26.85 0.72
CA LEU A 444 24.01 26.43 -0.68
C LEU A 444 22.98 25.33 -0.89
N LEU A 445 22.14 25.46 -1.90
CA LEU A 445 21.29 24.39 -2.42
C LEU A 445 21.39 24.41 -3.94
N SER A 446 22.05 23.41 -4.52
CA SER A 446 22.16 23.25 -5.97
C SER A 446 21.48 21.97 -6.41
N VAL A 447 20.61 22.09 -7.41
CA VAL A 447 19.94 20.98 -8.08
C VAL A 447 20.24 21.08 -9.57
N LYS A 448 20.84 20.02 -10.12
CA LYS A 448 21.05 19.87 -11.56
C LYS A 448 20.29 18.66 -12.06
N ALA A 449 19.53 18.84 -13.14
CA ALA A 449 18.92 17.74 -13.86
C ALA A 449 19.74 17.45 -15.11
N CYS A 450 20.31 16.26 -15.18
CA CYS A 450 21.16 15.83 -16.29
C CYS A 450 20.52 14.63 -17.01
N ASP A 451 20.77 14.47 -18.30
CA ASP A 451 20.35 13.28 -19.03
C ASP A 451 21.17 12.07 -18.54
N ALA A 452 20.51 10.95 -18.27
CA ALA A 452 21.16 9.79 -17.68
C ALA A 452 22.19 9.12 -18.61
N LYS A 453 22.06 9.30 -19.94
CA LYS A 453 22.91 8.64 -20.94
C LYS A 453 24.06 9.53 -21.40
N THR A 454 23.79 10.82 -21.59
CA THR A 454 24.71 11.79 -22.18
C THR A 454 25.36 12.72 -21.15
N GLY A 455 24.79 12.84 -19.95
CA GLY A 455 25.27 13.76 -18.92
C GLY A 455 24.98 15.24 -19.21
N ALA A 456 24.36 15.57 -20.34
CA ALA A 456 23.98 16.94 -20.67
C ALA A 456 23.05 17.52 -19.59
N CYS A 457 23.20 18.80 -19.25
CA CYS A 457 22.41 19.44 -18.19
C CYS A 457 21.16 20.13 -18.78
N LEU A 458 19.97 19.71 -18.36
CA LEU A 458 18.69 20.31 -18.78
C LEU A 458 18.44 21.63 -18.06
N PHE A 459 18.71 21.62 -16.75
CA PHE A 459 18.29 22.65 -15.84
C PHE A 459 19.23 22.68 -14.64
N THR A 460 19.65 23.89 -14.27
CA THR A 460 20.35 24.16 -13.01
C THR A 460 19.56 25.14 -12.18
N PHE A 461 19.28 24.76 -10.94
CA PHE A 461 18.87 25.65 -9.86
C PHE A 461 19.99 25.74 -8.84
N CYS A 462 20.31 26.94 -8.40
CA CYS A 462 21.23 27.16 -7.29
C CYS A 462 20.68 28.27 -6.40
N LEU A 463 20.53 28.00 -5.11
CA LEU A 463 20.32 29.01 -4.09
C LEU A 463 21.62 29.14 -3.31
N GLN A 464 22.22 30.33 -3.32
CA GLN A 464 23.43 30.60 -2.55
C GLN A 464 23.35 32.02 -1.99
N ASN A 465 23.59 32.19 -0.69
CA ASN A 465 23.57 33.51 -0.02
C ASN A 465 22.28 34.31 -0.29
N GLY A 466 21.12 33.64 -0.35
CA GLY A 466 19.84 34.29 -0.65
C GLY A 466 19.67 34.76 -2.11
N LEU A 467 20.55 34.35 -3.03
CA LEU A 467 20.42 34.58 -4.46
C LEU A 467 20.03 33.26 -5.16
N ILE A 468 18.93 33.28 -5.91
CA ILE A 468 18.58 32.20 -6.84
C ILE A 468 19.29 32.43 -8.16
N HIS A 469 19.99 31.42 -8.64
CA HIS A 469 20.48 31.29 -10.00
C HIS A 469 19.76 30.15 -10.71
N LEU A 470 19.17 30.47 -11.86
CA LEU A 470 18.40 29.56 -12.69
C LEU A 470 18.98 29.58 -14.10
N CYS A 471 19.34 28.40 -14.63
CA CYS A 471 19.85 28.26 -15.99
C CYS A 471 19.17 27.09 -16.71
N PHE A 472 18.62 27.36 -17.91
CA PHE A 472 18.01 26.35 -18.78
C PHE A 472 17.95 26.83 -20.24
N HIS A 473 17.65 25.91 -21.15
CA HIS A 473 17.54 26.18 -22.58
C HIS A 473 16.11 25.95 -23.08
N LEU A 474 15.63 26.83 -23.95
CA LEU A 474 14.33 26.75 -24.60
C LEU A 474 14.46 26.69 -26.12
N MET A 475 13.66 25.85 -26.76
CA MET A 475 13.42 25.84 -28.20
C MET A 475 11.90 25.79 -28.42
N GLU A 476 11.35 26.71 -29.19
CA GLU A 476 9.89 26.80 -29.47
C GLU A 476 9.01 26.78 -28.21
N GLY A 477 9.50 27.34 -27.10
CA GLY A 477 8.78 27.39 -25.82
C GLY A 477 8.86 26.12 -24.97
N LYS A 478 9.59 25.09 -25.41
CA LYS A 478 9.82 23.84 -24.67
C LYS A 478 11.26 23.77 -24.13
N LEU A 479 11.47 23.07 -23.01
CA LEU A 479 12.81 22.79 -22.49
C LEU A 479 13.61 21.94 -23.48
N ALA A 480 14.87 22.30 -23.69
CA ALA A 480 15.77 21.64 -24.65
C ALA A 480 17.12 21.32 -24.01
N TRP A 481 17.79 20.29 -24.50
CA TRP A 481 19.13 19.91 -24.07
C TRP A 481 20.20 20.76 -24.75
N PRO A 482 21.18 21.32 -24.02
CA PRO A 482 22.39 21.86 -24.61
C PRO A 482 23.30 20.70 -25.04
N ARG A 483 23.75 20.70 -26.31
CA ARG A 483 24.70 19.69 -26.79
C ARG A 483 26.12 20.11 -26.44
N GLU A 484 26.81 19.35 -25.60
CA GLU A 484 28.23 19.56 -25.30
C GLU A 484 29.09 18.95 -26.42
N GLY A 485 29.99 19.74 -27.02
CA GLY A 485 31.08 19.23 -27.84
C GLY A 485 30.74 18.86 -29.29
N SER A 486 30.28 19.82 -30.11
CA SER A 486 30.61 20.00 -31.54
C SER A 486 29.56 20.92 -32.18
N ARG A 487 30.00 21.93 -32.94
CA ARG A 487 29.15 22.93 -33.63
C ARG A 487 28.29 22.35 -34.78
N LYS A 488 27.82 21.10 -34.70
CA LYS A 488 27.28 20.39 -35.87
C LYS A 488 26.03 19.55 -35.64
N ALA A 489 25.29 19.71 -34.53
CA ALA A 489 24.13 18.86 -34.37
C ALA A 489 23.00 19.50 -33.54
N ALA A 490 21.79 19.44 -34.11
CA ALA A 490 20.58 20.12 -33.66
C ALA A 490 20.18 19.81 -32.20
N PRO A 491 19.52 20.75 -31.50
CA PRO A 491 18.93 20.55 -30.17
C PRO A 491 17.87 19.44 -30.17
N LEU A 492 17.87 18.59 -29.13
CA LEU A 492 16.85 17.57 -28.92
C LEU A 492 15.68 18.17 -28.13
N VAL A 493 14.50 18.22 -28.75
CA VAL A 493 13.24 18.61 -28.09
C VAL A 493 12.77 17.43 -27.23
N ILE A 494 12.37 17.68 -25.98
CA ILE A 494 11.67 16.68 -25.17
C ILE A 494 10.35 16.36 -25.89
N GLY A 495 10.32 15.22 -26.59
CA GLY A 495 9.14 14.67 -27.27
C GLY A 495 8.31 13.76 -26.38
N ASP A 496 7.29 13.11 -26.97
CA ASP A 496 6.30 12.26 -26.28
C ASP A 496 6.85 10.91 -25.78
N GLU A 497 8.14 10.64 -25.99
CA GLU A 497 8.84 9.48 -25.44
C GLU A 497 9.47 9.87 -24.10
N GLY A 498 9.11 9.18 -23.01
CA GLY A 498 9.55 9.51 -21.65
C GLY A 498 11.07 9.66 -21.49
N VAL A 499 11.49 10.58 -20.62
CA VAL A 499 12.90 10.95 -20.44
C VAL A 499 13.40 10.48 -19.07
N THR A 500 14.59 9.88 -19.06
CA THR A 500 15.27 9.45 -17.82
C THR A 500 16.30 10.50 -17.41
N LEU A 501 16.07 11.14 -16.26
CA LEU A 501 16.92 12.18 -15.70
C LEU A 501 17.74 11.65 -14.53
N MET A 502 18.96 12.14 -14.41
CA MET A 502 19.80 12.02 -13.22
C MET A 502 19.79 13.37 -12.49
N LEU A 503 19.32 13.36 -11.24
CA LEU A 503 19.34 14.53 -10.38
C LEU A 503 20.62 14.52 -9.53
N GLU A 504 21.42 15.56 -9.67
CA GLU A 504 22.56 15.85 -8.79
C GLU A 504 22.15 16.95 -7.82
N ILE A 505 22.16 16.63 -6.52
CA ILE A 505 21.75 17.53 -5.46
C ILE A 505 22.93 17.75 -4.51
N ASN A 506 23.35 19.01 -4.39
CA ASN A 506 24.38 19.44 -3.45
C ASN A 506 23.76 20.43 -2.46
N LEU A 507 23.98 20.21 -1.17
CA LEU A 507 23.46 21.07 -0.12
C LEU A 507 24.49 21.33 0.96
N SER A 508 24.60 22.59 1.37
CA SER A 508 25.34 23.04 2.56
C SER A 508 24.35 23.71 3.51
N LEU A 509 24.43 23.37 4.79
CA LEU A 509 23.51 23.85 5.81
C LEU A 509 24.18 24.91 6.68
N LEU A 510 23.45 26.00 6.93
CA LEU A 510 23.83 27.01 7.91
C LEU A 510 23.07 26.72 9.22
N LEU A 511 23.74 26.11 10.19
CA LEU A 511 23.15 25.79 11.49
C LEU A 511 23.86 26.62 12.57
N MET A 512 23.13 27.56 13.17
CA MET A 512 23.61 28.41 14.27
C MET A 512 24.97 29.10 14.00
N GLY A 513 25.18 29.58 12.77
CA GLY A 513 26.41 30.29 12.38
C GLY A 513 27.61 29.39 12.04
N LEU A 514 27.43 28.06 12.07
CA LEU A 514 28.42 27.09 11.59
C LEU A 514 28.05 26.63 10.18
N ASN A 515 29.03 26.68 9.27
CA ASN A 515 28.86 26.23 7.89
C ASN A 515 29.24 24.74 7.81
N LEU A 516 28.26 23.86 7.61
CA LEU A 516 28.51 22.43 7.41
C LEU A 516 28.78 22.19 5.91
N PRO A 517 29.98 21.70 5.53
CA PRO A 517 30.36 21.54 4.13
C PRO A 517 29.46 20.54 3.39
N ALA A 518 29.37 20.73 2.07
CA ALA A 518 28.36 20.12 1.21
C ALA A 518 28.26 18.59 1.35
N VAL A 519 27.07 18.10 1.69
CA VAL A 519 26.74 16.67 1.59
C VAL A 519 26.24 16.44 0.17
N ALA A 520 27.06 15.81 -0.68
CA ALA A 520 26.61 15.34 -1.97
C ALA A 520 25.62 14.17 -1.75
N LEU A 521 24.36 14.35 -2.13
CA LEU A 521 23.39 13.27 -2.06
C LEU A 521 23.67 12.25 -3.17
N PRO A 522 23.40 10.95 -2.95
CA PRO A 522 23.50 9.95 -4.00
C PRO A 522 22.63 10.36 -5.19
N LYS A 523 23.17 10.25 -6.42
CA LYS A 523 22.46 10.66 -7.64
C LYS A 523 21.14 9.90 -7.75
N VAL A 524 20.04 10.64 -7.92
CA VAL A 524 18.69 10.06 -8.00
C VAL A 524 18.27 9.96 -9.45
N GLN A 525 17.95 8.75 -9.91
CA GLN A 525 17.40 8.53 -11.24
C GLN A 525 15.88 8.72 -11.21
N VAL A 526 15.36 9.60 -12.06
CA VAL A 526 13.94 9.91 -12.18
C VAL A 526 13.50 9.64 -13.61
N GLN A 527 12.53 8.74 -13.79
CA GLN A 527 11.90 8.51 -15.07
C GLN A 527 10.65 9.39 -15.17
N LEU A 528 10.60 10.26 -16.18
CA LEU A 528 9.45 11.08 -16.50
C LEU A 528 8.71 10.44 -17.66
N ASP A 529 7.59 9.78 -17.37
CA ASP A 529 6.70 9.23 -18.40
C ASP A 529 5.78 10.34 -18.94
N ALA A 530 5.58 10.37 -20.26
CA ALA A 530 4.71 11.36 -20.91
C ALA A 530 3.23 11.06 -20.59
N GLY A 531 2.72 11.59 -19.48
CA GLY A 531 1.32 11.39 -19.10
C GLY A 531 0.90 11.82 -17.70
N ALA A 532 1.44 12.92 -17.16
CA ALA A 532 1.00 13.48 -15.87
C ALA A 532 0.72 14.99 -15.95
#